data_AF-A0A7C2M3E3-F1
#
_entry.id   AF-A0A7C2M3E3-F1
#
_cell.length_a   1.000
_cell.length_b   1.000
_cell.length_c   1.000
_cell.angle_alpha   90.00
_cell.angle_beta   90.00
_cell.angle_gamma   90.00
#
_symmetry.space_group_name_H-M   'P 1'
#
loop_
_entity.id
_entity.type
_entity.pdbx_description
1 polymer ?
#
loop_
_entity_poly.entity_id
_entity_poly.type
_entity_poly.pdbx_seq_one_letter_code
_entity_poly.pdbx_strand_id
1 'polypeptide(L)'
;MVKTVRVSEKISEQLTVVVGRITAEKLEKQTYSDAVKYLLGHHVVFPPELTSHIEELIKNKQLGYRSIEEFLYEAARSLLKYYSEDFESIKVRRHIYEKAKTAIED
;
A
#
# COMPACT_ATOMS: atom_id res chain seq x y z
N MET A 1 33.45 -1.20 9.91
CA MET A 1 33.99 -1.20 8.53
C MET A 1 32.92 -0.67 7.60
N VAL A 2 33.19 0.42 6.88
CA VAL A 2 32.24 0.97 5.89
C VAL A 2 32.33 0.12 4.63
N LYS A 3 31.20 -0.38 4.15
CA LYS A 3 31.10 -1.11 2.88
C LYS A 3 30.53 -0.16 1.84
N THR A 4 31.18 -0.06 0.69
CA THR A 4 30.76 0.82 -0.41
C THR A 4 30.06 0.01 -1.48
N VAL A 5 28.90 0.48 -1.94
CA VAL A 5 28.14 -0.09 -3.05
C VAL A 5 28.12 0.93 -4.17
N ARG A 6 28.46 0.51 -5.39
CA ARG A 6 28.27 1.35 -6.58
C ARG A 6 26.82 1.24 -7.02
N VAL A 7 26.20 2.39 -7.27
CA VAL A 7 24.83 2.49 -7.77
C VAL A 7 24.86 3.17 -9.14
N SER A 8 23.86 2.87 -9.98
CA SER A 8 23.67 3.59 -11.23
C SER A 8 23.22 5.03 -10.98
N GLU A 9 23.38 5.89 -11.97
CA GLU A 9 22.93 7.29 -11.91
C GLU A 9 21.43 7.39 -11.60
N LYS A 10 20.60 6.57 -12.28
CA LYS A 10 19.17 6.48 -12.01
C LYS A 10 18.84 6.16 -10.55
N ILE A 11 19.59 5.24 -9.92
CA ILE A 11 19.39 4.91 -8.50
C ILE A 11 19.83 6.08 -7.61
N SER A 12 20.91 6.78 -7.97
CA SER A 12 21.37 7.98 -7.24
C SER A 12 20.32 9.10 -7.25
N GLU A 13 19.66 9.33 -8.38
CA GLU A 13 18.55 10.28 -8.50
C GLU A 13 17.38 9.89 -7.58
N GLN A 14 16.96 8.61 -7.62
CA GLN A 14 15.90 8.11 -6.75
C GLN A 14 16.25 8.26 -5.26
N LEU A 15 17.49 7.93 -4.88
CA LEU A 15 17.96 8.12 -3.49
C LEU A 15 17.99 9.58 -3.07
N THR A 16 18.33 10.50 -3.99
CA THR A 16 18.30 11.96 -3.73
C THR A 16 16.90 12.44 -3.37
N VAL A 17 15.89 12.01 -4.13
CA VAL A 17 14.48 12.33 -3.85
C VAL A 17 14.08 11.85 -2.45
N VAL A 18 14.46 10.62 -2.10
CA VAL A 18 14.15 10.04 -0.79
C VAL A 18 14.87 10.81 0.34
N VAL A 19 16.14 11.17 0.16
CA VAL A 19 16.88 12.00 1.12
C VAL A 19 16.19 13.35 1.34
N GLY A 20 15.76 14.02 0.26
CA GLY A 20 15.04 15.29 0.35
C GLY A 20 13.76 15.17 1.17
N ARG A 21 12.96 14.13 0.90
CA ARG A 21 11.73 13.85 1.65
C ARG A 21 11.99 13.62 3.14
N ILE A 22 12.93 12.72 3.49
CA ILE A 22 13.22 12.41 4.90
C ILE A 22 13.81 13.64 5.61
N THR A 23 14.61 14.44 4.90
CA THR A 23 15.14 15.70 5.45
C THR A 23 14.01 16.67 5.79
N ALA A 24 13.00 16.79 4.93
CA ALA A 24 11.83 17.61 5.20
C ALA A 24 10.98 17.07 6.37
N GLU A 25 10.80 15.74 6.45
CA GLU A 25 10.04 15.09 7.53
C GLU A 25 10.72 15.23 8.90
N LYS A 26 12.04 15.11 8.95
CA LYS A 26 12.81 15.11 10.21
C LYS A 26 13.44 16.46 10.56
N LEU A 27 13.46 17.41 9.63
CA LEU A 27 14.16 18.71 9.75
C LEU A 27 15.66 18.57 10.06
N GLU A 28 16.28 17.47 9.64
CA GLU A 28 17.69 17.15 9.88
C GLU A 28 18.37 16.66 8.61
N LYS A 29 19.66 16.98 8.43
CA LYS A 29 20.44 16.54 7.27
C LYS A 29 20.51 15.01 7.21
N GLN A 30 20.04 14.43 6.10
CA GLN A 30 20.08 12.98 5.85
C GLN A 30 21.14 12.60 4.81
N THR A 31 21.56 11.34 4.81
CA THR A 31 22.48 10.76 3.83
C THR A 31 21.82 9.69 2.98
N TYR A 32 22.49 9.25 1.91
CA TYR A 32 22.02 8.09 1.12
C TYR A 32 21.93 6.81 1.98
N SER A 33 22.79 6.66 3.00
CA SER A 33 22.69 5.52 3.91
C SER A 33 21.40 5.56 4.72
N ASP A 34 20.96 6.76 5.13
CA ASP A 34 19.71 6.93 5.86
C ASP A 34 18.50 6.71 4.97
N ALA A 35 18.57 7.13 3.70
CA ALA A 35 17.55 6.80 2.70
C ALA A 35 17.44 5.28 2.49
N VAL A 36 18.56 4.56 2.35
CA VAL A 36 18.54 3.10 2.22
C VAL A 36 17.94 2.45 3.47
N LYS A 37 18.34 2.87 4.68
CA LYS A 37 17.75 2.36 5.93
C LYS A 37 16.26 2.65 6.01
N TYR A 38 15.84 3.84 5.62
CA TYR A 38 14.43 4.21 5.59
C TYR A 38 13.66 3.29 4.67
N LEU A 39 14.12 3.09 3.43
CA LEU A 39 13.49 2.20 2.46
C LEU A 39 13.40 0.77 3.01
N LEU A 40 14.49 0.25 3.58
CA LEU A 40 14.49 -1.09 4.17
C LEU A 40 13.58 -1.24 5.39
N GLY A 41 13.37 -0.16 6.16
CA GLY A 41 12.53 -0.17 7.37
C GLY A 41 11.06 0.14 7.14
N HIS A 42 10.72 0.82 6.04
CA HIS A 42 9.36 1.32 5.77
C HIS A 42 8.70 0.65 4.55
N HIS A 43 9.40 -0.23 3.83
CA HIS A 43 8.80 -1.05 2.79
C HIS A 43 8.43 -2.43 3.31
N VAL A 44 7.18 -2.81 3.06
CA VAL A 44 6.73 -4.20 3.18
C VAL A 44 7.07 -4.88 1.86
N VAL A 45 7.83 -5.98 1.94
CA VAL A 45 8.09 -6.83 0.78
C VAL A 45 6.90 -7.77 0.62
N PHE A 46 6.17 -7.62 -0.47
CA PHE A 46 5.07 -8.52 -0.81
C PHE A 46 5.59 -9.74 -1.61
N PRO A 47 5.01 -10.93 -1.41
CA PRO A 47 5.30 -12.09 -2.24
C PRO A 47 5.01 -11.78 -3.73
N PRO A 48 5.91 -12.15 -4.66
CA PRO A 48 5.71 -11.89 -6.09
C PRO A 48 4.39 -12.43 -6.63
N GLU A 49 3.95 -13.59 -6.13
CA GLU A 49 2.70 -14.24 -6.55
C GLU A 49 1.49 -13.36 -6.21
N LEU A 50 1.50 -12.71 -5.05
CA LEU A 50 0.44 -11.81 -4.63
C LEU A 50 0.42 -10.56 -5.49
N THR A 51 1.58 -9.95 -5.75
CA THR A 51 1.66 -8.75 -6.59
C THR A 51 1.21 -9.04 -8.01
N SER A 52 1.64 -10.17 -8.60
CA SER A 52 1.23 -10.56 -9.95
C SER A 52 -0.28 -10.82 -10.05
N HIS A 53 -0.88 -11.42 -9.01
CA HIS A 53 -2.32 -11.61 -8.99
C HIS A 53 -3.09 -10.28 -8.94
N ILE A 54 -2.64 -9.32 -8.12
CA ILE A 54 -3.24 -7.98 -8.06
C ILE A 54 -3.12 -7.27 -9.41
N GLU A 55 -1.96 -7.33 -10.07
CA GLU A 55 -1.75 -6.77 -11.42
C GLU A 55 -2.73 -7.35 -12.45
N GLU A 56 -2.96 -8.65 -12.41
CA GLU A 56 -3.91 -9.31 -13.29
C GLU A 56 -5.35 -8.79 -13.08
N LEU A 57 -5.78 -8.69 -11.82
CA LEU A 57 -7.11 -8.18 -11.47
C LEU A 57 -7.30 -6.70 -11.91
N ILE A 58 -6.25 -5.89 -11.77
CA ILE A 58 -6.21 -4.49 -12.23
C ILE A 58 -6.29 -4.43 -13.76
N LYS A 59 -5.47 -5.22 -14.47
CA LYS A 59 -5.43 -5.25 -15.93
C LYS A 59 -6.76 -5.70 -16.53
N ASN A 60 -7.42 -6.64 -15.88
CA ASN A 60 -8.75 -7.13 -16.27
C ASN A 60 -9.89 -6.18 -15.86
N LYS A 61 -9.57 -5.01 -15.29
CA LYS A 61 -10.51 -3.98 -14.79
C LYS A 61 -11.55 -4.54 -13.80
N GLN A 62 -11.25 -5.66 -13.15
CA GLN A 62 -12.20 -6.31 -12.23
C GLN A 62 -12.36 -5.53 -10.93
N LEU A 63 -11.39 -4.68 -10.59
CA LEU A 63 -11.35 -3.95 -9.32
C LEU A 63 -11.41 -2.42 -9.47
N GLY A 64 -11.29 -1.87 -10.68
CA GLY A 64 -11.37 -0.42 -10.93
C GLY A 64 -10.16 0.41 -10.49
N TYR A 65 -9.08 -0.20 -9.97
CA TYR A 65 -7.84 0.49 -9.63
C TYR A 65 -6.91 0.65 -10.84
N ARG A 66 -6.00 1.62 -10.76
CA ARG A 66 -5.01 1.95 -11.82
C ARG A 66 -3.61 1.43 -11.50
N SER A 67 -3.31 1.15 -10.23
CA SER A 67 -2.02 0.61 -9.82
C SER A 67 -2.13 -0.27 -8.57
N ILE A 68 -1.10 -1.08 -8.32
CA ILE A 68 -1.02 -1.95 -7.13
C ILE A 68 -1.02 -1.09 -5.88
N GLU A 69 -0.31 0.03 -5.89
CA GLU A 69 -0.22 0.96 -4.77
C GLU A 69 -1.58 1.52 -4.39
N GLU A 70 -2.40 1.90 -5.39
CA GLU A 70 -3.76 2.38 -5.16
C GLU A 70 -4.64 1.29 -4.52
N PHE A 71 -4.55 0.06 -5.03
CA PHE A 71 -5.26 -1.10 -4.46
C PHE A 71 -4.84 -1.36 -3.01
N LEU A 72 -3.52 -1.47 -2.74
CA LEU A 72 -3.01 -1.78 -1.42
C LEU A 72 -3.31 -0.68 -0.41
N TYR A 73 -3.25 0.59 -0.82
CA TYR A 73 -3.62 1.71 0.02
C TYR A 73 -5.09 1.63 0.47
N GLU A 74 -6.01 1.44 -0.48
CA GLU A 74 -7.44 1.34 -0.15
C GLU A 74 -7.77 0.06 0.62
N ALA A 75 -7.10 -1.07 0.33
CA ALA A 75 -7.25 -2.30 1.09
C ALA A 75 -6.82 -2.12 2.55
N ALA A 76 -5.64 -1.54 2.80
CA ALA A 76 -5.15 -1.26 4.14
C ALA A 76 -6.06 -0.29 4.89
N ARG A 77 -6.48 0.81 4.22
CA ARG A 77 -7.41 1.78 4.79
C ARG A 77 -8.76 1.16 5.15
N SER A 78 -9.29 0.30 4.28
CA SER A 78 -10.58 -0.37 4.50
C SER A 78 -10.50 -1.37 5.66
N LEU A 79 -9.41 -2.13 5.75
CA LEU A 79 -9.17 -3.03 6.88
C LEU A 79 -9.03 -2.26 8.20
N LEU A 80 -8.26 -1.18 8.23
CA LEU A 80 -8.12 -0.35 9.43
C LEU A 80 -9.47 0.23 9.86
N LYS A 81 -10.27 0.73 8.91
CA LYS A 81 -11.64 1.22 9.17
C LYS A 81 -12.57 0.13 9.71
N TYR A 82 -12.46 -1.08 9.17
CA TYR A 82 -13.22 -2.24 9.64
C TYR A 82 -12.89 -2.58 11.10
N TYR A 83 -11.61 -2.48 11.49
CA TYR A 83 -11.18 -2.79 12.86
C TYR A 83 -11.27 -1.60 13.84
N SER A 84 -11.47 -0.37 13.36
CA SER A 84 -11.51 0.85 14.21
C SER A 84 -12.88 1.15 14.83
N GLU A 85 -13.72 0.13 15.04
CA GLU A 85 -14.93 0.16 15.90
C GLU A 85 -16.23 0.83 15.38
N ASP A 86 -16.29 1.35 14.15
CA ASP A 86 -17.55 1.94 13.61
C ASP A 86 -18.48 0.94 12.88
N PHE A 87 -18.13 -0.35 12.81
CA PHE A 87 -18.90 -1.36 12.06
C PHE A 87 -18.96 -2.70 12.80
N GLU A 88 -20.18 -3.16 13.12
CA GLU A 88 -20.41 -4.55 13.51
C GLU A 88 -20.71 -5.39 12.27
N SER A 89 -19.83 -6.32 11.93
CA SER A 89 -20.07 -7.26 10.84
C SER A 89 -20.81 -8.48 11.39
N ILE A 90 -22.04 -8.70 10.93
CA ILE A 90 -22.77 -9.94 11.19
C ILE A 90 -22.79 -10.81 9.92
N LYS A 91 -22.46 -12.10 10.06
CA LYS A 91 -22.60 -13.06 8.97
C LYS A 91 -24.08 -13.42 8.81
N VAL A 92 -24.72 -12.86 7.79
CA VAL A 92 -26.13 -13.15 7.46
C VAL A 92 -26.21 -14.14 6.31
N ARG A 93 -27.19 -15.06 6.35
CA ARG A 93 -27.46 -15.94 5.20
C ARG A 93 -27.92 -15.10 4.01
N ARG A 94 -27.38 -15.37 2.82
CA ARG A 94 -27.62 -14.57 1.60
C ARG A 94 -29.09 -14.23 1.34
N HIS A 95 -29.99 -15.21 1.46
CA HIS A 95 -31.42 -15.00 1.21
C HIS A 95 -32.08 -14.00 2.18
N ILE A 96 -31.54 -13.81 3.39
CA ILE A 96 -32.02 -12.80 4.36
C ILE A 96 -31.53 -11.41 3.94
N TYR A 97 -30.28 -11.31 3.49
CA TYR A 97 -29.71 -10.05 2.99
C TYR A 97 -30.49 -9.54 1.76
N GLU A 98 -30.76 -10.40 0.78
CA GLU A 98 -31.49 -10.01 -0.43
C GLU A 98 -32.91 -9.53 -0.09
N LYS A 99 -33.61 -10.20 0.84
CA LYS A 99 -34.94 -9.75 1.31
C LYS A 99 -34.88 -8.38 1.99
N ALA A 100 -33.89 -8.15 2.86
CA ALA A 100 -33.73 -6.87 3.54
C ALA A 100 -33.39 -5.75 2.55
N LYS A 101 -32.57 -6.06 1.53
CA LYS A 101 -32.22 -5.12 0.47
C LYS A 101 -33.44 -4.68 -0.34
N THR A 102 -34.27 -5.62 -0.81
CA THR A 102 -35.51 -5.29 -1.55
C THR A 102 -36.44 -4.40 -0.72
N ALA A 103 -36.58 -4.67 0.58
CA ALA A 103 -37.44 -3.88 1.46
C ALA A 103 -36.93 -2.45 1.78
N ILE A 104 -35.67 -2.15 1.49
CA ILE A 104 -35.09 -0.79 1.64
C ILE A 104 -35.17 -0.02 0.31
N GLU A 105 -35.22 -0.73 -0.82
CA GLU A 105 -35.28 -0.15 -2.17
C GLU A 105 -36.73 0.15 -2.64
N ASP A 106 -37.75 -0.43 -1.97
CA ASP A 106 -39.19 -0.13 -2.11
C ASP A 106 -39.62 1.08 -1.24
#